data_AF-A0AA51U3Y9-F1
#
_entry.id   AF-A0AA51U3Y9-F1
#
_cell.length_a   1.000
_cell.length_b   1.000
_cell.length_c   1.000
_cell.angle_alpha   90.00
_cell.angle_beta   90.00
_cell.angle_gamma   90.00
#
_symmetry.space_group_name_H-M   'P 1'
#
loop_
_entity.id
_entity.type
_entity.pdbx_description
1 polymer ?
#
loop_
_entity_poly.entity_id
_entity_poly.type
_entity_poly.pdbx_seq_one_letter_code
_entity_poly.pdbx_strand_id
1 'polypeptide(L)'
;MPVNDRVKRCKTDGAAADLVRVEVLVPASGKQNVLDYAQRLRAEHRAGLEALIDRALERYGPKIEDNIDLSRLANVSARARVVGRALLERGDAAGFKLGRQMLDRAGYGSD
;
A
#
# COMPACT_ATOMS: atom_id res chain seq x y z
N MET A 1 25.91 -15.30 -9.04
CA MET A 1 25.91 -13.92 -8.54
C MET A 1 26.35 -13.90 -7.07
N PRO A 2 27.43 -13.19 -6.72
CA PRO A 2 27.91 -13.04 -5.34
C PRO A 2 26.88 -12.40 -4.41
N VAL A 3 26.90 -12.74 -3.11
CA VAL A 3 26.02 -12.15 -2.08
C VAL A 3 26.17 -10.62 -2.04
N ASN A 4 27.39 -10.11 -2.18
CA ASN A 4 27.67 -8.67 -2.20
C ASN A 4 26.98 -7.92 -3.35
N ASP A 5 26.87 -8.54 -4.52
CA ASP A 5 26.23 -7.89 -5.68
C ASP A 5 24.70 -7.88 -5.56
N ARG A 6 24.14 -8.84 -4.81
CA ARG A 6 22.72 -8.83 -4.44
C ARG A 6 22.43 -7.74 -3.41
N VAL A 7 23.28 -7.60 -2.40
CA VAL A 7 23.18 -6.57 -1.36
C VAL A 7 23.26 -5.17 -1.99
N LYS A 8 24.20 -4.94 -2.91
CA LYS A 8 24.34 -3.65 -3.61
C LYS A 8 23.12 -3.29 -4.44
N ARG A 9 22.63 -4.19 -5.29
CA ARG A 9 21.45 -3.94 -6.15
C ARG A 9 20.19 -3.63 -5.36
N CYS A 10 20.04 -4.32 -4.24
CA CYS A 10 18.88 -4.17 -3.38
C CYS A 10 18.97 -2.86 -2.57
N LYS A 11 20.16 -2.25 -2.42
CA LYS A 11 20.34 -0.90 -1.84
C LYS A 11 20.00 0.21 -2.84
N THR A 12 20.23 0.01 -4.13
CA THR A 12 20.07 1.05 -5.15
C THR A 12 18.64 1.16 -5.69
N ASP A 13 17.88 0.06 -5.75
CA ASP A 13 16.66 0.02 -6.59
C ASP A 13 15.34 0.05 -5.79
N GLY A 14 15.37 0.09 -4.45
CA GLY A 14 14.22 -0.28 -3.60
C GLY A 14 13.69 0.77 -2.61
N ALA A 15 14.04 2.05 -2.74
CA ALA A 15 13.61 3.07 -1.79
C ALA A 15 12.14 3.48 -2.04
N ALA A 16 11.20 2.77 -1.41
CA ALA A 16 9.90 3.36 -1.07
C ALA A 16 10.14 4.32 0.10
N ALA A 17 9.73 5.58 -0.06
CA ALA A 17 9.95 6.67 0.89
C ALA A 17 9.62 6.25 2.34
N ASP A 18 10.54 6.57 3.25
CA ASP A 18 10.46 6.42 4.72
C ASP A 18 10.57 5.02 5.36
N LEU A 19 10.89 3.96 4.61
CA LEU A 19 11.17 2.66 5.23
C LEU A 19 12.67 2.38 5.37
N VAL A 20 13.12 2.13 6.61
CA VAL A 20 14.47 1.64 6.88
C VAL A 20 14.59 0.20 6.36
N ARG A 21 15.46 -0.01 5.37
CA ARG A 21 15.72 -1.33 4.82
C ARG A 21 16.52 -2.18 5.82
N VAL A 22 15.89 -3.22 6.37
CA VAL A 22 16.54 -4.17 7.28
C VAL A 22 16.87 -5.47 6.53
N GLU A 23 18.14 -5.87 6.56
CA GLU A 23 18.60 -7.17 6.07
C GLU A 23 18.82 -8.12 7.25
N VAL A 24 18.17 -9.28 7.24
CA VAL A 24 18.28 -10.30 8.31
C VAL A 24 18.75 -11.62 7.70
N LEU A 25 19.71 -12.28 8.35
CA LEU A 25 20.21 -13.58 7.94
C LEU A 25 19.27 -14.67 8.46
N VAL A 26 18.68 -15.44 7.53
CA VAL A 26 17.74 -16.51 7.85
C VAL A 26 18.40 -17.86 7.52
N PRO A 27 18.36 -18.85 8.43
CA PRO A 27 18.80 -20.21 8.11
C PRO A 27 18.07 -20.77 6.88
N ALA A 28 18.76 -21.54 6.05
CA ALA A 28 18.18 -22.06 4.81
C ALA A 28 16.88 -22.86 5.04
N SER A 29 16.80 -23.60 6.15
CA SER A 29 15.62 -24.37 6.56
C SER A 29 14.40 -23.51 6.92
N GLY A 30 14.62 -22.25 7.37
CA GLY A 30 13.55 -21.33 7.74
C GLY A 30 13.09 -20.40 6.61
N LYS A 31 13.79 -20.39 5.47
CA LYS A 31 13.53 -19.46 4.36
C LYS A 31 12.10 -19.53 3.86
N GLN A 32 11.56 -20.74 3.66
CA GLN A 32 10.22 -20.90 3.09
C GLN A 32 9.14 -20.34 4.03
N ASN A 33 9.24 -20.64 5.33
CA ASN A 33 8.32 -20.13 6.35
C ASN A 33 8.25 -18.59 6.35
N VAL A 34 9.40 -17.93 6.21
CA VAL A 34 9.46 -16.46 6.13
C VAL A 34 8.78 -15.94 4.86
N LEU A 35 8.98 -16.61 3.72
CA LEU A 35 8.34 -16.22 2.47
C LEU A 35 6.82 -16.40 2.53
N ASP A 36 6.34 -17.52 3.07
CA ASP A 36 4.91 -17.81 3.19
C ASP A 36 4.24 -16.83 4.14
N TYR A 37 4.87 -16.55 5.29
CA TYR A 37 4.38 -15.56 6.23
C TYR A 37 4.34 -14.15 5.61
N ALA A 38 5.38 -13.77 4.88
CA ALA A 38 5.42 -12.47 4.19
C ALA A 38 4.40 -12.39 3.04
N GLN A 39 4.12 -13.49 2.33
CA GLN A 39 3.06 -13.54 1.33
C GLN A 39 1.69 -13.36 1.97
N ARG A 40 1.43 -14.04 3.09
CA ARG A 40 0.18 -13.89 3.86
C ARG A 40 -0.02 -12.45 4.33
N LEU A 41 1.00 -11.85 4.95
CA LEU A 41 0.91 -10.45 5.40
C LEU A 41 0.61 -9.49 4.24
N ARG A 42 1.24 -9.69 3.07
CA ARG A 42 0.95 -8.86 1.89
C ARG A 42 -0.48 -9.07 1.37
N ALA A 43 -0.99 -10.30 1.42
CA ALA A 43 -2.36 -10.61 0.99
C ALA A 43 -3.39 -9.99 1.94
N GLU A 44 -3.22 -10.16 3.25
CA GLU A 44 -4.07 -9.54 4.28
C GLU A 44 -4.07 -8.02 4.17
N HIS A 45 -2.89 -7.42 3.95
CA HIS A 45 -2.77 -5.98 3.75
C HIS A 45 -3.53 -5.49 2.51
N ARG A 46 -3.43 -6.20 1.38
CA ARG A 46 -4.18 -5.87 0.16
C ARG A 46 -5.69 -5.99 0.38
N ALA A 47 -6.15 -7.10 0.95
CA ALA A 47 -7.56 -7.31 1.25
C ALA A 47 -8.11 -6.21 2.18
N GLY A 48 -7.31 -5.79 3.16
CA GLY A 48 -7.67 -4.69 4.06
C GLY A 48 -7.74 -3.32 3.37
N LEU A 49 -6.99 -3.10 2.29
CA LEU A 49 -7.09 -1.89 1.47
C LEU A 49 -8.29 -1.95 0.52
N GLU A 50 -8.54 -3.11 -0.10
CA GLU A 50 -9.72 -3.33 -0.96
C GLU A 50 -11.01 -3.06 -0.19
N ALA A 51 -11.16 -3.64 1.00
CA ALA A 51 -12.33 -3.41 1.84
C ALA A 51 -12.55 -1.93 2.22
N LEU A 52 -11.46 -1.15 2.38
CA LEU A 52 -11.57 0.28 2.63
C LEU A 52 -12.02 1.04 1.39
N ILE A 53 -11.47 0.71 0.22
CA ILE A 53 -11.86 1.28 -1.07
C ILE A 53 -13.34 1.01 -1.34
N ASP A 54 -13.79 -0.23 -1.18
CA ASP A 54 -15.17 -0.63 -1.43
C ASP A 54 -16.13 0.16 -0.55
N ARG A 55 -15.84 0.25 0.77
CA ARG A 55 -16.61 1.05 1.71
C ARG A 55 -16.67 2.54 1.33
N ALA A 56 -15.59 3.09 0.77
CA ALA A 56 -15.59 4.47 0.31
C ALA A 56 -16.42 4.66 -0.95
N LEU A 57 -16.35 3.72 -1.90
CA LEU A 57 -17.14 3.78 -3.13
C LEU A 57 -18.63 3.62 -2.85
N GLU A 58 -19.01 2.73 -1.94
CA GLU A 58 -20.41 2.57 -1.51
C GLU A 58 -21.00 3.87 -0.96
N ARG A 59 -20.20 4.65 -0.20
CA ARG A 59 -20.68 5.83 0.52
C ARG A 59 -20.46 7.16 -0.22
N TYR A 60 -19.41 7.23 -1.04
CA TYR A 60 -18.94 8.47 -1.67
C TYR A 60 -18.67 8.32 -3.17
N GLY A 61 -19.00 7.19 -3.79
CA GLY A 61 -18.71 6.84 -5.19
C GLY A 61 -18.90 8.00 -6.18
N PRO A 62 -20.08 8.65 -6.25
CA PRO A 62 -20.31 9.76 -7.17
C PRO A 62 -19.37 10.97 -7.00
N LYS A 63 -18.84 11.20 -5.79
CA LYS A 63 -17.89 12.30 -5.51
C LYS A 63 -16.45 11.92 -5.79
N ILE A 64 -16.12 10.63 -5.64
CA ILE A 64 -14.79 10.07 -5.86
C ILE A 64 -14.55 9.85 -7.36
N GLU A 65 -15.53 9.29 -8.07
CA GLU A 65 -15.43 8.92 -9.48
C GLU A 65 -15.65 10.09 -10.43
N ASP A 66 -15.97 11.28 -9.90
CA ASP A 66 -16.05 12.50 -10.68
C ASP A 66 -14.66 12.87 -11.23
N ASN A 67 -14.45 12.50 -12.50
CA ASN A 67 -13.23 12.60 -13.30
C ASN A 67 -12.08 11.66 -12.91
N ILE A 68 -12.36 10.58 -12.17
CA ILE A 68 -11.34 9.59 -11.78
C ILE A 68 -11.71 8.20 -12.31
N ASP A 69 -10.89 7.66 -13.21
CA ASP A 69 -11.00 6.27 -13.66
C ASP A 69 -10.08 5.36 -12.83
N LEU A 70 -10.64 4.74 -11.79
CA LEU A 70 -9.91 3.83 -10.89
C LEU A 70 -9.44 2.55 -11.58
N SER A 71 -10.04 2.17 -12.73
CA SER A 71 -9.66 0.96 -13.47
C SER A 71 -8.29 1.09 -14.16
N ARG A 72 -7.82 2.32 -14.38
CA ARG A 72 -6.50 2.61 -14.97
C ARG A 72 -5.34 2.47 -13.99
N LEU A 73 -5.61 2.27 -12.71
CA LEU A 73 -4.60 2.20 -11.67
C LEU A 73 -4.12 0.75 -11.47
N ALA A 74 -2.83 0.53 -11.71
CA ALA A 74 -2.23 -0.81 -11.80
C ALA A 74 -2.23 -1.62 -10.49
N ASN A 75 -2.37 -0.99 -9.32
CA ASN A 75 -2.37 -1.70 -8.04
C ASN A 75 -3.30 -1.07 -6.99
N VAL A 76 -3.69 -1.88 -6.01
CA VAL A 76 -4.61 -1.53 -4.92
C VAL A 76 -4.11 -0.33 -4.11
N SER A 77 -2.80 -0.24 -3.86
CA SER A 77 -2.22 0.89 -3.10
C SER A 77 -2.35 2.21 -3.86
N ALA A 78 -2.17 2.21 -5.19
CA ALA A 78 -2.39 3.38 -6.04
C ALA A 78 -3.87 3.80 -6.02
N ARG A 79 -4.80 2.84 -6.13
CA ARG A 79 -6.24 3.10 -5.99
C ARG A 79 -6.57 3.70 -4.63
N ALA A 80 -6.07 3.11 -3.54
CA ALA A 80 -6.28 3.61 -2.18
C ALA A 80 -5.76 5.04 -1.98
N ARG A 81 -4.62 5.40 -2.60
CA ARG A 81 -4.08 6.77 -2.53
C ARG A 81 -4.99 7.78 -3.23
N VAL A 82 -5.45 7.45 -4.43
CA VAL A 82 -6.33 8.32 -5.22
C VAL A 82 -7.67 8.51 -4.51
N VAL A 83 -8.29 7.41 -4.08
CA VAL A 83 -9.54 7.46 -3.30
C VAL A 83 -9.34 8.23 -1.99
N GLY A 84 -8.25 7.96 -1.28
CA GLY A 84 -7.92 8.64 -0.03
C GLY A 84 -7.79 10.15 -0.21
N ARG A 85 -7.09 10.62 -1.24
CA ARG A 85 -6.98 12.06 -1.55
C ARG A 85 -8.33 12.68 -1.92
N ALA A 86 -9.11 12.02 -2.78
CA ALA A 86 -10.44 12.50 -3.14
C ALA A 86 -11.34 12.68 -1.90
N LEU A 87 -11.24 11.77 -0.94
CA LEU A 87 -11.95 11.87 0.34
C LEU A 87 -11.45 12.99 1.25
N LEU A 88 -10.15 13.31 1.25
CA LEU A 88 -9.63 14.46 2.00
C LEU A 88 -10.11 15.78 1.41
N GLU A 89 -10.20 15.88 0.08
CA GLU A 89 -10.58 17.12 -0.62
C GLU A 89 -12.10 17.35 -0.65
N ARG A 90 -12.90 16.29 -0.80
CA ARG A 90 -14.34 16.38 -1.12
C ARG A 90 -15.24 15.69 -0.09
N GLY A 91 -14.65 15.00 0.88
CA GLY A 91 -15.36 14.23 1.90
C GLY A 91 -15.88 15.09 3.05
N ASP A 92 -16.80 14.50 3.82
CA ASP A 92 -17.19 15.01 5.14
C ASP A 92 -16.17 14.55 6.20
N ALA A 93 -16.42 14.85 7.49
CA ALA A 93 -15.52 14.45 8.57
C ALA A 93 -15.28 12.93 8.63
N ALA A 94 -16.26 12.12 8.24
CA ALA A 94 -16.12 10.66 8.15
C ALA A 94 -15.27 10.25 6.95
N GLY A 95 -15.46 10.91 5.80
CA GLY A 95 -14.66 10.75 4.59
C GLY A 95 -13.19 11.10 4.86
N PHE A 96 -12.93 12.20 5.56
CA PHE A 96 -11.57 12.60 5.95
C PHE A 96 -10.85 11.50 6.76
N LYS A 97 -11.51 10.96 7.80
CA LYS A 97 -10.95 9.87 8.62
C LYS A 97 -10.66 8.62 7.78
N LEU A 98 -11.60 8.24 6.91
CA LEU A 98 -11.46 7.09 6.02
C LEU A 98 -10.32 7.31 5.00
N GLY A 99 -10.21 8.51 4.45
CA GLY A 99 -9.16 8.89 3.51
C GLY A 99 -7.77 8.88 4.14
N ARG A 100 -7.62 9.42 5.37
CA ARG A 100 -6.37 9.31 6.14
C ARG A 100 -5.98 7.86 6.40
N GLN A 101 -6.94 7.04 6.85
CA GLN A 101 -6.69 5.62 7.10
C GLN A 101 -6.21 4.88 5.84
N MET A 102 -6.77 5.20 4.67
CA MET A 102 -6.31 4.63 3.40
C MET A 102 -4.90 5.08 3.02
N LEU A 103 -4.59 6.37 3.17
CA LEU A 103 -3.28 6.92 2.84
C LEU A 103 -2.18 6.36 3.74
N ASP A 104 -2.42 6.30 5.04
CA ASP A 104 -1.48 5.73 6.01
C ASP A 104 -1.20 4.25 5.67
N ARG A 105 -2.25 3.46 5.35
CA ARG A 105 -2.09 2.06 4.95
C ARG A 105 -1.44 1.90 3.58
N ALA A 106 -1.66 2.82 2.65
CA ALA A 106 -1.03 2.76 1.33
C ALA A 106 0.44 3.24 1.33
N GLY A 107 1.01 3.50 2.52
CA GLY A 107 2.39 3.98 2.68
C GLY A 107 2.57 5.40 2.18
N TYR A 108 1.57 6.26 2.39
CA TYR A 108 1.68 7.70 2.12
C TYR A 108 1.93 8.40 3.47
N GLY A 109 3.19 8.73 3.75
CA GLY A 109 3.55 9.58 4.88
C GLY A 109 2.97 10.98 4.68
N SER A 110 2.36 11.53 5.72
CA SER A 110 2.13 12.98 5.82
C SER A 110 3.47 13.67 5.93
N ASP A 111 3.81 14.47 4.93
CA ASP A 111 4.68 15.64 5.09
C ASP A 111 4.15 16.55 6.21
#